data_AF-A0A0A2GWB4-F1
#
_entry.id   AF-A0A0A2GWB4-F1
#
_cell.length_a   1.000
_cell.length_b   1.000
_cell.length_c   1.000
_cell.angle_alpha   90.00
_cell.angle_beta   90.00
_cell.angle_gamma   90.00
#
_symmetry.space_group_name_H-M   'P 1'
#
loop_
_entity.id
_entity.type
_entity.pdbx_description
1 polymer ?
#
loop_
_entity_poly.entity_id
_entity_poly.type
_entity_poly.pdbx_seq_one_letter_code
_entity_poly.pdbx_strand_id
1 'polypeptide(L)'
;MNTLLGIGSRINHHKLGKGVITNVTSELYWVTFIDGGLETITLDDHFDVIEAIEDEVDTVSFYEVEKSLRDLLKRYSDISEVVSLADKWRGGTLTMNPKDSSLASKEIPIDSFFHKIVMVRDRIRVMEQKINASKTLDDQDKIDLQQYITRIYGSLTTFNVLFKNSSQNFKGASSKK
;
A
#
# COMPACT_ATOMS: atom_id res chain seq x y z
N MET A 1 26.24 -27.07 7.71
CA MET A 1 25.48 -25.98 7.05
C MET A 1 26.37 -25.48 5.93
N ASN A 2 26.00 -25.76 4.68
CA ASN A 2 26.80 -25.33 3.53
C ASN A 2 26.37 -23.90 3.18
N THR A 3 27.31 -22.96 3.24
CA THR A 3 27.10 -21.57 2.85
C THR A 3 26.84 -21.53 1.34
N LEU A 4 25.74 -20.91 0.92
CA LEU A 4 25.43 -20.70 -0.51
C LEU A 4 26.42 -19.72 -1.11
N LEU A 5 26.91 -20.02 -2.33
CA LEU A 5 27.79 -19.14 -3.07
C LEU A 5 26.99 -17.98 -3.67
N GLY A 6 27.45 -16.75 -3.45
CA GLY A 6 26.85 -15.55 -4.02
C GLY A 6 27.16 -15.38 -5.51
N ILE A 7 26.40 -14.49 -6.16
CA ILE A 7 26.59 -14.14 -7.57
C ILE A 7 27.99 -13.54 -7.77
N GLY A 8 28.69 -13.97 -8.82
CA GLY A 8 30.07 -13.62 -9.12
C GLY A 8 31.10 -14.63 -8.59
N SER A 9 30.68 -15.60 -7.77
CA SER A 9 31.54 -16.71 -7.36
C SER A 9 32.05 -17.51 -8.57
N ARG A 10 33.29 -17.99 -8.51
CA ARG A 10 33.92 -18.77 -9.57
C ARG A 10 34.08 -20.21 -9.14
N ILE A 11 33.66 -21.12 -10.00
CA ILE A 11 33.69 -22.57 -9.74
C ILE A 11 34.36 -23.32 -10.89
N ASN A 12 34.84 -24.51 -10.61
CA ASN A 12 35.30 -25.48 -11.59
C ASN A 12 34.44 -26.74 -11.52
N HIS A 13 33.49 -26.85 -12.44
CA HIS A 13 32.60 -27.99 -12.51
C HIS A 13 33.29 -29.18 -13.19
N HIS A 14 33.22 -30.37 -12.61
CA HIS A 14 33.98 -31.52 -13.14
C HIS A 14 33.64 -31.90 -14.58
N LYS A 15 32.40 -31.61 -15.03
CA LYS A 15 31.96 -31.92 -16.41
C LYS A 15 31.98 -30.71 -17.35
N LEU A 16 31.74 -29.51 -16.84
CA LEU A 16 31.50 -28.31 -17.64
C LEU A 16 32.68 -27.32 -17.60
N GLY A 17 33.69 -27.62 -16.78
CA GLY A 17 34.88 -26.79 -16.64
C GLY A 17 34.63 -25.55 -15.78
N LYS A 18 35.44 -24.52 -16.03
CA LYS A 18 35.42 -23.29 -15.23
C LYS A 18 34.25 -22.41 -15.63
N GLY A 19 33.56 -21.86 -14.63
CA GLY A 19 32.42 -20.99 -14.83
C GLY A 19 32.23 -19.98 -13.71
N VAL A 20 31.40 -18.97 -13.97
CA VAL A 20 31.03 -17.92 -13.02
C VAL A 20 29.55 -18.00 -12.72
N ILE A 21 29.19 -17.98 -11.44
CA ILE A 21 27.80 -17.95 -10.98
C ILE A 21 27.21 -16.58 -11.32
N THR A 22 26.13 -16.55 -12.09
CA THR A 22 25.45 -15.33 -12.54
C THR A 22 24.09 -15.13 -11.87
N ASN A 23 23.48 -16.21 -11.36
CA ASN A 23 22.24 -16.16 -10.60
C ASN A 23 22.15 -17.36 -9.64
N VAL A 24 21.41 -17.20 -8.55
CA VAL A 24 21.22 -18.21 -7.50
C VAL A 24 19.74 -18.26 -7.14
N THR A 25 19.22 -19.48 -7.04
CA THR A 25 17.89 -19.74 -6.48
C THR A 25 18.02 -20.66 -5.27
N SER A 26 16.90 -20.97 -4.59
CA SER A 26 16.90 -21.91 -3.48
C SER A 26 17.29 -23.34 -3.84
N GLU A 27 17.37 -23.67 -5.14
CA GLU A 27 17.58 -25.03 -5.64
C GLU A 27 18.69 -25.16 -6.70
N LEU A 28 19.01 -24.08 -7.43
CA LEU A 28 19.90 -24.12 -8.59
C LEU A 28 20.88 -22.93 -8.62
N TYR A 29 22.08 -23.19 -9.13
CA TYR A 29 23.03 -22.17 -9.61
C TYR A 29 22.94 -22.02 -11.13
N TRP A 30 22.96 -20.77 -11.58
CA TRP A 30 23.07 -20.42 -12.99
C TRP A 30 24.50 -20.03 -13.27
N VAL A 31 25.20 -20.79 -14.11
CA VAL A 31 26.65 -20.67 -14.29
C VAL A 31 26.96 -20.47 -15.76
N THR A 32 27.68 -19.40 -16.06
CA THR A 32 28.23 -19.20 -17.41
C THR A 32 29.61 -19.86 -17.46
N PHE A 33 29.70 -20.97 -18.18
CA PHE A 33 30.94 -21.70 -18.43
C PHE A 33 31.70 -21.11 -19.61
N ILE A 34 33.03 -21.15 -19.55
CA ILE A 34 33.90 -20.55 -20.57
C ILE A 34 33.64 -21.14 -21.96
N ASP A 35 33.51 -22.46 -22.06
CA ASP A 35 33.37 -23.17 -23.34
C ASP A 35 31.91 -23.50 -23.70
N GLY A 36 31.03 -23.57 -22.70
CA GLY A 36 29.65 -24.07 -22.84
C GLY A 36 28.55 -23.01 -22.81
N GLY A 37 28.86 -21.77 -22.40
CA GLY A 37 27.84 -20.74 -22.20
C GLY A 37 27.04 -20.94 -20.91
N LEU A 38 25.80 -20.46 -20.87
CA LEU A 38 24.97 -20.47 -19.66
C LEU A 38 24.30 -21.84 -19.44
N GLU A 39 24.56 -22.45 -18.30
CA GLU A 39 24.00 -23.73 -17.88
C GLU A 39 23.48 -23.65 -16.43
N THR A 40 22.56 -24.54 -16.06
CA THR A 40 22.04 -24.62 -14.69
C THR A 40 22.51 -25.90 -14.01
N ILE A 41 23.08 -25.77 -12.82
CA ILE A 41 23.53 -26.89 -11.98
C ILE A 41 22.83 -26.86 -10.61
N THR A 42 22.75 -28.00 -9.94
CA THR A 42 22.15 -28.07 -8.59
C THR A 42 23.12 -27.56 -7.53
N LEU A 43 22.60 -27.15 -6.37
CA LEU A 43 23.42 -26.64 -5.26
C LEU A 43 24.39 -27.69 -4.68
N ASP A 44 24.07 -28.97 -4.85
CA ASP A 44 24.81 -30.14 -4.41
C ASP A 44 25.62 -30.81 -5.52
N ASP A 45 25.70 -30.21 -6.70
CA ASP A 45 26.49 -30.76 -7.81
C ASP A 45 28.00 -30.72 -7.47
N HIS A 46 28.79 -31.54 -8.17
CA HIS A 46 30.19 -31.72 -7.85
C HIS A 46 31.04 -30.69 -8.61
N PHE A 47 31.57 -29.71 -7.87
CA PHE A 47 32.47 -28.69 -8.38
C PHE A 47 33.44 -28.20 -7.29
N ASP A 48 34.60 -27.73 -7.72
CA ASP A 48 35.56 -27.07 -6.84
C ASP A 48 35.29 -25.56 -6.83
N VAL A 49 35.28 -24.94 -5.65
CA VAL A 49 35.14 -23.49 -5.52
C VAL A 49 36.51 -22.85 -5.71
N ILE A 50 36.66 -22.03 -6.75
CA ILE A 50 37.89 -21.27 -7.02
C ILE A 50 37.89 -19.97 -6.21
N GLU A 51 36.75 -19.28 -6.19
CA GLU A 51 36.58 -17.98 -5.54
C GLU A 51 35.13 -17.91 -5.02
N ALA A 52 34.97 -17.86 -3.70
CA ALA A 52 33.66 -17.70 -3.06
C ALA A 52 33.40 -16.22 -2.82
N ILE A 53 32.29 -15.72 -3.36
CA ILE A 53 31.70 -14.46 -2.94
C ILE A 53 30.59 -14.82 -1.96
N GLU A 54 30.78 -14.50 -0.68
CA GLU A 54 29.78 -14.73 0.35
C GLU A 54 28.82 -13.53 0.51
N ASP A 55 29.08 -12.44 -0.21
CA ASP A 55 28.28 -11.22 -0.11
C ASP A 55 26.90 -11.42 -0.74
N GLU A 56 25.88 -11.03 0.02
CA GLU A 56 24.47 -10.98 -0.35
C GLU A 56 24.30 -10.10 -1.59
N VAL A 57 24.33 -10.71 -2.78
CA VAL A 57 23.90 -10.03 -3.99
C VAL A 57 22.38 -9.98 -3.94
N ASP A 58 21.88 -8.85 -3.46
CA ASP A 58 20.50 -8.36 -3.46
C ASP A 58 19.60 -9.13 -4.43
N THR A 59 19.07 -10.25 -3.97
CA THR A 59 17.80 -10.73 -4.46
C THR A 59 16.81 -9.71 -3.94
N VAL A 60 16.55 -8.64 -4.68
CA VAL A 60 15.51 -7.67 -4.32
C VAL A 60 14.28 -8.51 -4.05
N SER A 61 13.92 -8.61 -2.76
CA SER A 61 12.96 -9.62 -2.35
C SER A 61 11.68 -9.35 -3.13
N PHE A 62 11.01 -10.37 -3.66
CA PHE A 62 9.68 -10.16 -4.25
C PHE A 62 8.76 -9.38 -3.31
N TYR A 63 8.97 -9.55 -1.99
CA TYR A 63 8.34 -8.75 -0.95
C TYR A 63 8.73 -7.27 -0.97
N GLU A 64 10.00 -6.93 -1.19
CA GLU A 64 10.47 -5.55 -1.32
C GLU A 64 9.99 -4.89 -2.61
N VAL A 65 10.00 -5.64 -3.72
CA VAL A 65 9.41 -5.19 -4.98
C VAL A 65 7.91 -4.97 -4.83
N GLU A 66 7.20 -5.92 -4.23
CA GLU A 66 5.76 -5.80 -3.96
C GLU A 66 5.46 -4.63 -3.01
N LYS A 67 6.23 -4.49 -1.93
CA LYS A 67 6.10 -3.37 -0.99
C LYS A 67 6.35 -2.04 -1.68
N SER A 68 7.40 -1.94 -2.49
CA SER A 68 7.74 -0.73 -3.24
C SER A 68 6.68 -0.39 -4.29
N LEU A 69 6.18 -1.38 -5.02
CA LEU A 69 5.08 -1.21 -5.98
C LEU A 69 3.78 -0.80 -5.28
N ARG A 70 3.47 -1.42 -4.14
CA ARG A 70 2.30 -1.10 -3.30
C ARG A 70 2.40 0.30 -2.71
N ASP A 71 3.59 0.72 -2.29
CA ASP A 71 3.84 2.05 -1.74
C ASP A 71 3.82 3.12 -2.85
N LEU A 72 4.32 2.81 -4.05
CA LEU A 72 4.16 3.63 -5.25
C LEU A 72 2.68 3.78 -5.64
N LEU A 73 1.93 2.68 -5.72
CA LEU A 73 0.51 2.73 -6.01
C LEU A 73 -0.26 3.51 -4.94
N LYS A 74 0.03 3.33 -3.64
CA LYS A 74 -0.58 4.14 -2.57
C LYS A 74 -0.21 5.62 -2.62
N ARG A 75 1.01 5.95 -3.10
CA ARG A 75 1.46 7.35 -3.25
C ARG A 75 0.81 8.05 -4.44
N TYR A 76 0.61 7.34 -5.55
CA TYR A 76 0.20 7.92 -6.82
C TYR A 76 -1.27 7.67 -7.20
N SER A 77 -1.89 6.67 -6.60
CA SER A 77 -3.32 6.52 -6.72
C SER A 77 -3.98 7.18 -5.51
N ASP A 78 -4.94 8.04 -5.79
CA ASP A 78 -6.07 8.26 -4.91
C ASP A 78 -6.87 6.95 -4.73
N ILE A 79 -6.24 5.79 -4.44
CA ILE A 79 -6.93 4.62 -3.91
C ILE A 79 -7.43 5.05 -2.54
N SER A 80 -8.59 5.68 -2.56
CA SER A 80 -9.46 5.82 -1.42
C SER A 80 -9.58 4.42 -0.84
N GLU A 81 -9.20 4.29 0.42
CA GLU A 81 -9.41 3.08 1.19
C GLU A 81 -10.81 2.52 0.88
N VAL A 82 -10.92 1.23 0.52
CA VAL A 82 -12.23 0.65 0.19
C VAL A 82 -13.12 0.74 1.43
N VAL A 83 -14.05 1.69 1.41
CA VAL A 83 -15.00 1.91 2.51
C VAL A 83 -16.28 1.16 2.19
N SER A 84 -16.68 0.28 3.10
CA SER A 84 -17.92 -0.47 2.97
C SER A 84 -19.07 0.22 3.69
N LEU A 85 -20.23 0.27 3.04
CA LEU A 85 -21.49 0.66 3.64
C LEU A 85 -21.91 -0.40 4.68
N ALA A 86 -22.45 0.04 5.82
CA ALA A 86 -22.98 -0.86 6.84
C ALA A 86 -24.14 -1.70 6.29
N ASP A 87 -24.17 -2.99 6.61
CA ASP A 87 -25.05 -3.95 5.93
C ASP A 87 -26.55 -3.61 6.06
N LYS A 88 -26.95 -2.96 7.16
CA LYS A 88 -28.33 -2.51 7.41
C LYS A 88 -28.86 -1.46 6.42
N TRP A 89 -27.98 -0.79 5.68
CA TRP A 89 -28.35 0.24 4.71
C TRP A 89 -28.26 -0.24 3.27
N ARG A 90 -27.73 -1.44 3.00
CA ARG A 90 -27.48 -1.92 1.64
C ARG A 90 -28.75 -1.94 0.79
N GLY A 91 -28.70 -1.34 -0.41
CA GLY A 91 -29.84 -1.27 -1.33
C GLY A 91 -30.96 -0.32 -0.88
N GLY A 92 -30.73 0.48 0.16
CA GLY A 92 -31.69 1.49 0.62
C GLY A 92 -31.68 2.77 -0.22
N THR A 93 -32.62 3.66 0.10
CA THR A 93 -32.78 4.98 -0.54
C THR A 93 -32.91 6.05 0.53
N LEU A 94 -32.24 7.18 0.34
CA LEU A 94 -32.45 8.40 1.11
C LEU A 94 -33.51 9.26 0.42
N THR A 95 -34.62 9.54 1.12
CA THR A 95 -35.70 10.38 0.61
C THR A 95 -35.75 11.70 1.35
N MET A 96 -35.62 12.81 0.62
CA MET A 96 -35.80 14.16 1.13
C MET A 96 -37.21 14.63 0.82
N ASN A 97 -38.02 14.77 1.87
CA ASN A 97 -39.40 15.18 1.76
C ASN A 97 -39.52 16.70 2.02
N PRO A 98 -40.05 17.47 1.07
CA PRO A 98 -40.37 18.87 1.33
C PRO A 98 -41.51 18.98 2.35
N LYS A 99 -41.50 20.06 3.15
CA LYS A 99 -42.62 20.37 4.05
C LYS A 99 -43.90 20.70 3.27
N ASP A 100 -43.74 21.29 2.09
CA ASP A 100 -44.84 21.54 1.17
C ASP A 100 -45.20 20.25 0.43
N SER A 101 -46.40 19.74 0.68
CA SER A 101 -46.91 18.50 0.10
C SER A 101 -47.24 18.60 -1.40
N SER A 102 -47.21 19.80 -1.98
CA SER A 102 -47.35 19.98 -3.43
C SER A 102 -46.06 19.68 -4.20
N LEU A 103 -44.91 19.66 -3.51
CA LEU A 103 -43.61 19.41 -4.10
C LEU A 103 -43.24 17.93 -4.03
N ALA A 104 -42.61 17.43 -5.09
CA ALA A 104 -42.14 16.05 -5.13
C ALA A 104 -40.94 15.82 -4.21
N SER A 105 -40.94 14.66 -3.54
CA SER A 105 -39.80 14.19 -2.78
C SER A 105 -38.62 13.85 -3.68
N LYS A 106 -37.41 14.10 -3.20
CA LYS A 106 -36.18 13.74 -3.91
C LYS A 106 -35.60 12.46 -3.32
N GLU A 107 -35.44 11.47 -4.17
CA GLU A 107 -34.83 10.19 -3.81
C GLU A 107 -33.37 10.12 -4.26
N ILE A 108 -32.52 9.55 -3.42
CA ILE A 108 -31.10 9.34 -3.69
C ILE A 108 -30.74 7.92 -3.24
N PRO A 109 -30.19 7.06 -4.13
CA PRO A 109 -29.67 5.76 -3.70
C PRO A 109 -28.64 5.92 -2.59
N ILE A 110 -28.76 5.14 -1.52
CA ILE A 110 -27.91 5.30 -0.34
C ILE A 110 -26.43 5.06 -0.64
N ASP A 111 -26.11 4.15 -1.56
CA ASP A 111 -24.75 3.90 -2.05
C ASP A 111 -24.15 5.16 -2.70
N SER A 112 -24.96 5.89 -3.49
CA SER A 112 -24.53 7.14 -4.13
C SER A 112 -24.31 8.25 -3.10
N PHE A 113 -25.17 8.34 -2.09
CA PHE A 113 -24.98 9.27 -0.99
C PHE A 113 -23.73 8.94 -0.17
N PHE A 114 -23.56 7.67 0.19
CA PHE A 114 -22.42 7.19 0.96
C PHE A 114 -21.09 7.42 0.23
N HIS A 115 -21.03 7.15 -1.07
CA HIS A 115 -19.85 7.45 -1.88
C HIS A 115 -19.47 8.94 -1.82
N LYS A 116 -20.45 9.85 -1.82
CA LYS A 116 -20.20 11.29 -1.64
C LYS A 116 -19.66 11.62 -0.24
N ILE A 117 -20.18 10.98 0.81
CA ILE A 117 -19.67 11.14 2.18
C ILE A 117 -18.21 10.67 2.28
N VAL A 118 -17.88 9.54 1.67
CA VAL A 118 -16.51 9.02 1.60
C VAL A 118 -15.59 10.01 0.85
N MET A 119 -16.01 10.54 -0.30
CA MET A 119 -15.23 11.56 -1.02
C MET A 119 -14.96 12.82 -0.19
N VAL A 120 -15.93 13.28 0.60
CA VAL A 120 -15.73 14.44 1.48
C VAL A 120 -14.66 14.13 2.54
N ARG A 121 -14.73 12.96 3.18
CA ARG A 121 -13.73 12.49 4.15
C ARG A 121 -12.33 12.51 3.55
N ASP A 122 -12.19 11.93 2.36
CA ASP A 122 -10.88 11.75 1.74
C ASP A 122 -10.27 13.10 1.32
N ARG A 123 -11.09 14.06 0.87
CA ARG A 123 -10.65 15.43 0.60
C ARG A 123 -10.19 16.17 1.85
N ILE A 124 -10.90 16.03 2.98
CA ILE A 124 -10.48 16.63 4.25
C ILE A 124 -9.15 16.02 4.71
N ARG A 125 -8.98 14.70 4.58
CA ARG A 125 -7.73 14.02 4.91
C ARG A 125 -6.56 14.52 4.06
N VAL A 126 -6.75 14.68 2.74
CA VAL A 126 -5.72 15.24 1.85
C VAL A 126 -5.40 16.69 2.24
N MET A 127 -6.40 17.48 2.62
CA MET A 127 -6.20 18.86 3.09
C MET A 127 -5.34 18.89 4.36
N GLU A 128 -5.63 18.04 5.33
CA GLU A 128 -4.86 17.88 6.56
C GLU A 128 -3.39 17.52 6.27
N GLN A 129 -3.16 16.56 5.37
CA GLN A 129 -1.81 16.18 4.95
C GLN A 129 -1.05 17.35 4.31
N LYS A 130 -1.71 18.13 3.45
CA LYS A 130 -1.11 19.31 2.81
C LYS A 130 -0.73 20.39 3.83
N ILE A 131 -1.57 20.61 4.84
CA ILE A 131 -1.27 21.55 5.94
C ILE A 131 -0.06 21.07 6.74
N ASN A 132 -0.01 19.78 7.10
CA ASN A 132 1.11 19.20 7.85
C ASN A 132 2.44 19.27 7.08
N ALA A 133 2.40 19.05 5.76
CA ALA A 133 3.57 19.08 4.90
C ALA A 133 3.98 20.50 4.45
N SER A 134 3.15 21.52 4.73
CA SER A 134 3.43 22.89 4.30
C SER A 134 4.68 23.44 4.98
N LYS A 135 5.60 23.96 4.16
CA LYS A 135 6.83 24.63 4.63
C LYS A 135 6.64 26.13 4.83
N THR A 136 5.54 26.70 4.34
CA THR A 136 5.28 28.14 4.35
C THR A 136 4.38 28.58 5.50
N LEU A 137 3.64 27.64 6.10
CA LEU A 137 2.83 27.90 7.29
C LEU A 137 3.70 27.78 8.53
N ASP A 138 3.58 28.74 9.44
CA ASP A 138 4.18 28.62 10.77
C ASP A 138 3.43 27.61 11.64
N ASP A 139 4.00 27.28 12.80
CA ASP A 139 3.46 26.26 13.68
C ASP A 139 2.11 26.65 14.30
N GLN A 140 1.88 27.95 14.54
CA GLN A 140 0.63 28.43 15.14
C GLN A 140 -0.52 28.34 14.13
N ASP A 141 -0.30 28.79 12.90
CA ASP A 141 -1.26 28.67 11.80
C ASP A 141 -1.63 27.21 11.51
N LYS A 142 -0.63 26.31 11.55
CA LYS A 142 -0.87 24.86 11.41
C LYS A 142 -1.78 24.33 12.51
N ILE A 143 -1.52 24.70 13.76
CA ILE A 143 -2.34 24.28 14.91
C ILE A 143 -3.78 24.77 14.73
N ASP A 144 -3.98 26.03 14.35
CA ASP A 144 -5.32 26.60 14.20
C ASP A 144 -6.11 25.93 13.07
N LEU A 145 -5.46 25.66 11.93
CA LEU A 145 -6.06 24.91 10.82
C LEU A 145 -6.39 23.45 11.19
N GLN A 146 -5.50 22.77 11.92
CA GLN A 146 -5.74 21.41 12.42
C GLN A 146 -6.93 21.37 13.38
N GLN A 147 -7.08 22.36 14.26
CA GLN A 147 -8.26 22.47 15.13
C GLN A 147 -9.54 22.66 14.31
N TYR A 148 -9.49 23.48 13.25
CA TYR A 148 -10.63 23.68 12.37
C TYR A 148 -11.01 22.38 11.63
N ILE A 149 -10.03 21.66 11.08
CA ILE A 149 -10.23 20.32 10.48
C ILE A 149 -10.87 19.36 11.48
N THR A 150 -10.40 19.35 12.73
CA THR A 150 -10.95 18.51 13.79
C THR A 150 -12.44 18.83 14.06
N ARG A 151 -12.83 20.11 13.99
CA ARG A 151 -14.24 20.54 14.10
C ARG A 151 -15.07 20.10 12.89
N ILE A 152 -14.50 20.15 11.68
CA ILE A 152 -15.15 19.64 10.47
C ILE A 152 -15.40 18.12 10.59
N TYR A 153 -14.41 17.35 11.05
CA TYR A 153 -14.63 15.92 11.32
C TYR A 153 -15.73 15.70 12.36
N GLY A 154 -15.78 16.54 13.40
CA GLY A 154 -16.84 16.53 14.41
C GLY A 154 -18.26 16.70 13.84
N SER A 155 -18.46 17.63 12.90
CA SER A 155 -19.78 17.88 12.29
C SER A 155 -20.25 16.75 11.38
N LEU A 156 -19.34 15.91 10.89
CA LEU A 156 -19.64 14.77 10.02
C LEU A 156 -19.91 13.47 10.81
N THR A 157 -19.71 13.45 12.14
CA THR A 157 -19.88 12.25 12.97
C THR A 157 -21.29 11.63 12.90
N THR A 158 -22.32 12.42 12.61
CA THR A 158 -23.70 11.93 12.37
C THR A 158 -23.76 10.85 11.29
N PHE A 159 -22.89 10.93 10.27
CA PHE A 159 -22.85 9.97 9.17
C PHE A 159 -22.10 8.68 9.49
N ASN A 160 -21.49 8.55 10.67
CA ASN A 160 -20.77 7.33 11.09
C ASN A 160 -21.66 6.09 11.08
N VAL A 161 -22.98 6.25 11.22
CA VAL A 161 -23.95 5.14 11.13
C VAL A 161 -23.95 4.42 9.79
N LEU A 162 -23.40 5.04 8.74
CA LEU A 162 -23.30 4.49 7.39
C LEU A 162 -22.07 3.60 7.20
N PHE A 163 -21.04 3.72 8.05
CA PHE A 163 -19.79 2.99 7.89
C PHE A 163 -19.90 1.58 8.49
N LYS A 164 -19.41 0.58 7.76
CA LYS A 164 -19.33 -0.80 8.28
C LYS A 164 -18.27 -0.94 9.37
N ASN A 165 -17.13 -0.27 9.22
CA ASN A 165 -15.99 -0.38 10.12
C ASN A 165 -15.80 0.92 10.91
N SER A 166 -15.75 0.81 12.25
CA SER A 166 -15.57 1.98 13.13
C SER A 166 -14.20 2.66 13.00
N SER A 167 -13.19 1.96 12.50
CA SER A 167 -11.87 2.52 12.18
C SER A 167 -11.93 3.58 11.09
N GLN A 168 -12.95 3.52 10.23
CA GLN A 168 -13.14 4.40 9.07
C GLN A 168 -14.06 5.60 9.37
N ASN A 169 -14.55 5.70 10.59
CA ASN A 169 -15.46 6.75 11.05
C ASN A 169 -14.78 8.13 11.07
N PHE A 170 -15.59 9.18 10.91
CA PHE A 170 -15.21 10.53 11.27
C PHE A 170 -14.95 10.62 12.78
N LYS A 171 -13.82 11.22 13.17
CA LYS A 171 -13.43 11.45 14.57
C LYS A 171 -13.18 12.93 14.80
N GLY A 172 -14.07 13.59 15.54
CA GLY A 172 -13.87 14.97 15.97
C GLY A 172 -13.13 15.05 17.32
N ALA A 173 -12.97 16.28 17.82
CA ALA A 173 -12.53 16.50 19.18
C ALA A 173 -13.54 15.84 20.13
N SER A 174 -13.07 14.93 20.98
CA SER A 174 -13.89 14.41 22.06
C SER A 174 -14.17 15.56 23.02
N SER A 175 -15.37 16.14 22.98
CA SER A 175 -15.91 16.79 24.18
C SER A 175 -16.05 15.67 25.21
N LYS A 176 -15.04 15.52 26.07
CA LYS A 176 -15.29 14.93 27.39
C LYS A 176 -16.35 15.84 28.03
N LYS A 177 -17.59 15.35 28.02
CA LYS A 177 -18.63 15.88 28.90
C LYS A 177 -18.35 15.40 30.31
#